data_AF-X1PSI0-F1
#
_entry.id   AF-X1PSI0-F1
#
_cell.length_a   1.000
_cell.length_b   1.000
_cell.length_c   1.000
_cell.angle_alpha   90.00
_cell.angle_beta   90.00
_cell.angle_gamma   90.00
#
_symmetry.space_group_name_H-M   'P 1'
#
loop_
_entity.id
_entity.type
_entity.pdbx_description
1 polymer ?
#
loop_
_entity_poly.entity_id
_entity_poly.type
_entity_poly.pdbx_seq_one_letter_code
_entity_poly.pdbx_strand_id
1 'polypeptide(L)' 'KPFPVILFDSSYWKGFLDWLQSSVLTGGFISEEDLDLLRVCDEPDTVIETVQRWYAKHEVVGRKALVR' A
#
# COMPACT_ATOMS: atom_id res chain seq x y z
N LYS A 1 2.46 -9.40 12.91
CA LYS A 1 2.88 -8.22 12.12
C LYS A 1 1.84 -7.99 11.04
N PRO A 2 1.47 -6.73 10.72
CA PRO A 2 0.47 -6.46 9.72
C PRO A 2 0.91 -6.97 8.34
N PHE A 3 -0.04 -7.52 7.59
CA PHE A 3 0.18 -8.05 6.26
C PHE A 3 0.11 -6.89 5.25
N PRO A 4 1.11 -6.71 4.37
CA PRO A 4 1.08 -5.64 3.39
C PRO A 4 -0.02 -5.88 2.36
N VAL A 5 -0.82 -4.85 2.10
CA VAL A 5 -1.83 -4.90 1.04
C VAL A 5 -1.20 -4.34 -0.22
N ILE A 6 -1.06 -5.17 -1.26
CA ILE A 6 -0.43 -4.78 -2.52
C ILE A 6 -1.51 -4.45 -3.53
N LEU A 7 -1.50 -3.21 -4.00
CA LEU A 7 -2.36 -2.68 -5.05
C LEU A 7 -1.60 -2.75 -6.38
N PHE A 8 -2.08 -3.58 -7.31
CA PHE A 8 -1.46 -3.72 -8.63
C PHE A 8 -2.07 -2.74 -9.62
N ASP A 9 -1.24 -2.10 -10.46
CA ASP A 9 -1.58 -1.01 -11.37
C ASP A 9 -1.95 0.30 -10.64
N SER A 10 -0.97 1.19 -10.53
CA SER A 10 -1.15 2.49 -9.88
C SER A 10 -2.16 3.39 -10.60
N SER A 11 -2.33 3.25 -11.91
CA SER A 11 -3.28 4.06 -12.68
C SER A 11 -4.71 3.70 -12.32
N TYR A 12 -4.99 2.41 -12.14
CA TYR A 12 -6.28 1.90 -11.71
C TYR A 12 -6.64 2.37 -10.30
N TRP A 13 -5.69 2.28 -9.35
CA TRP A 13 -5.94 2.60 -7.94
C TRP A 13 -5.83 4.07 -7.58
N LYS A 14 -5.36 4.93 -8.49
CA LYS A 14 -5.15 6.36 -8.21
C LYS A 14 -6.37 7.03 -7.59
N GLY A 15 -7.56 6.86 -8.17
CA GLY A 15 -8.78 7.50 -7.67
C GLY A 15 -9.18 7.04 -6.26
N PHE A 16 -8.96 5.77 -5.95
CA PHE A 16 -9.20 5.22 -4.61
C PHE A 16 -8.23 5.78 -3.58
N LEU A 17 -6.94 5.84 -3.93
CA LEU A 17 -5.89 6.37 -3.07
C LEU A 17 -6.05 7.88 -2.81
N ASP A 18 -6.48 8.63 -3.82
CA ASP A 18 -6.83 10.05 -3.67
C ASP A 18 -8.00 10.22 -2.71
N TRP A 19 -9.07 9.42 -2.86
CA TRP A 19 -10.25 9.45 -1.98
C TRP A 19 -9.91 9.09 -0.53
N LEU A 20 -9.06 8.08 -0.32
CA LEU A 20 -8.59 7.71 1.02
C LEU A 20 -7.93 8.90 1.74
N GLN A 21 -7.08 9.66 1.05
CA GLN A 21 -6.43 10.84 1.64
C GLN A 21 -7.41 11.99 1.87
N SER A 22 -8.14 12.38 0.83
CA SER A 22 -8.93 13.62 0.84
C SER A 22 -10.19 13.54 1.69
N SER A 23 -10.72 12.33 1.90
CA SER A 23 -12.01 12.14 2.55
C SER A 23 -11.91 11.25 3.78
N VAL A 24 -11.30 10.07 3.66
CA VAL A 24 -11.31 9.08 4.74
C VAL A 24 -10.34 9.48 5.87
N LEU A 25 -9.10 9.82 5.52
CA LEU A 25 -8.09 10.30 6.46
C LEU A 25 -8.48 11.66 7.05
N THR A 26 -8.88 12.61 6.19
CA THR A 26 -9.31 13.96 6.63
C THR A 26 -10.54 13.90 7.54
N GLY A 27 -11.44 12.93 7.33
CA GLY A 27 -12.59 12.67 8.19
C GLY A 27 -12.28 11.97 9.51
N GLY A 28 -11.02 11.56 9.75
CA GLY A 28 -10.60 10.88 10.96
C GLY A 28 -11.10 9.43 11.08
N PHE A 29 -11.48 8.80 9.96
CA PHE A 29 -11.98 7.42 9.95
C PHE A 29 -10.86 6.37 9.95
N ILE A 30 -9.64 6.78 9.59
CA ILE A 30 -8.41 5.99 9.63
C ILE A 30 -7.27 6.86 10.17
N SER A 31 -6.21 6.21 10.65
CA SER A 31 -4.94 6.85 11.01
C SER A 31 -4.00 6.95 9.80
N GLU A 32 -3.00 7.82 9.88
CA GLU A 32 -1.92 7.85 8.88
C GLU A 32 -1.16 6.52 8.81
N GLU A 33 -1.05 5.82 9.95
CA GLU A 33 -0.35 4.54 10.08
C GLU A 33 -1.07 3.41 9.32
N ASP A 34 -2.39 3.50 9.15
CA ASP A 34 -3.16 2.55 8.35
C ASP A 34 -2.75 2.60 6.87
N LEU A 35 -2.43 3.80 6.36
CA LEU A 35 -1.97 4.00 4.98
C LEU A 35 -0.55 3.46 4.76
N ASP A 36 0.27 3.38 5.82
CA ASP A 36 1.61 2.80 5.76
C ASP A 36 1.61 1.29 5.48
N LEU A 37 0.45 0.62 5.55
CA LEU A 37 0.27 -0.78 5.17
C LEU A 37 0.07 -0.99 3.67
N LEU A 38 -0.33 0.05 2.94
CA LEU A 38 -0.65 -0.02 1.53
C LEU A 38 0.63 0.09 0.68
N ARG A 39 0.79 -0.85 -0.25
CA ARG A 39 1.86 -0.87 -1.25
C ARG A 39 1.25 -0.79 -2.63
N VAL A 40 1.93 -0.13 -3.57
CA VAL A 40 1.50 -0.04 -4.96
C VAL A 40 2.60 -0.56 -5.88
N CYS A 41 2.21 -1.32 -6.90
CA CYS A 41 3.12 -2.04 -7.76
C CYS A 41 2.60 -2.06 -9.20
N ASP A 42 3.49 -1.80 -10.17
CA ASP A 42 3.13 -1.79 -11.60
C ASP A 42 3.78 -2.97 -12.36
N GLU A 43 4.70 -3.70 -11.73
CA GLU A 43 5.41 -4.84 -12.30
C GLU A 43 5.12 -6.13 -11.51
N PRO A 44 4.70 -7.23 -12.16
CA PRO A 44 4.38 -8.48 -11.46
C PRO A 44 5.53 -9.04 -10.61
N ASP A 45 6.78 -8.91 -11.09
CA ASP A 45 7.96 -9.43 -10.39
C ASP A 45 8.17 -8.77 -9.02
N THR A 46 7.86 -7.47 -8.92
CA THR A 46 7.94 -6.71 -7.66
C THR A 46 6.87 -7.19 -6.65
N VAL A 47 5.70 -7.64 -7.12
CA VAL A 47 4.67 -8.26 -6.24
C VAL A 47 5.21 -9.56 -5.64
N ILE A 48 5.80 -10.42 -6.47
CA ILE A 48 6.38 -11.70 -6.05
C ILE A 48 7.47 -11.46 -5.00
N GLU A 49 8.39 -10.53 -5.27
CA GLU A 49 9.46 -10.18 -4.33
C GLU A 49 8.88 -9.71 -2.98
N THR A 50 7.88 -8.82 -3.02
CA THR A 50 7.26 -8.27 -1.81
C THR A 50 6.61 -9.36 -0.95
N VAL A 51 5.88 -10.29 -1.57
CA VAL A 51 5.25 -11.42 -0.89
C VAL A 51 6.30 -12.36 -0.30
N GLN A 52 7.33 -12.74 -1.07
CA GLN A 52 8.38 -13.65 -0.61
C GLN A 52 9.16 -13.07 0.58
N ARG A 53 9.53 -11.78 0.53
CA ARG A 53 10.24 -11.12 1.63
C ARG A 53 9.39 -11.02 2.89
N TRP A 54 8.09 -10.76 2.74
CA TRP A 54 7.19 -10.76 3.89
C TRP A 54 7.07 -12.16 4.52
N TYR A 55 6.89 -13.21 3.71
CA TYR A 55 6.83 -14.58 4.24
C TYR A 55 8.12 -15.01 4.94
N ALA A 56 9.29 -14.65 4.40
CA ALA A 56 10.58 -15.09 4.95
C ALA A 56 11.00 -14.30 6.20
N LYS A 57 10.77 -12.98 6.23
CA LYS A 57 11.34 -12.08 7.25
C LYS A 57 10.31 -11.20 7.96
N HIS A 58 9.04 -11.26 7.54
CA HIS A 58 8.01 -10.30 7.95
C HIS A 58 8.48 -8.86 7.76
N GLU A 59 9.13 -8.63 6.64
CA GLU A 59 9.61 -7.33 6.18
C GLU A 59 8.60 -6.77 5.20
N VAL A 60 8.23 -5.49 5.36
CA VAL A 60 7.36 -4.80 4.42
C VAL A 60 8.23 -3.99 3.48
N VAL A 61 8.37 -4.47 2.24
CA VAL A 61 9.11 -3.79 1.18
C VAL A 61 8.15 -3.21 0.12
N GLY A 62 8.72 -2.62 -0.94
CA GLY A 62 7.95 -2.07 -2.05
C GLY A 62 7.57 -0.60 -1.86
N ARG A 63 7.09 0.00 -2.94
CA ARG A 63 6.68 1.41 -2.98
C ARG A 63 5.42 1.61 -2.13
N LYS A 64 5.44 2.59 -1.21
CA LYS A 64 4.24 3.02 -0.49
C LYS A 64 3.19 3.50 -1.49
N ALA A 65 1.93 3.14 -1.27
CA ALA A 65 0.84 3.57 -2.13
C ALA A 65 0.63 5.09 -2.10
N LEU A 66 0.95 5.72 -0.97
CA LEU A 66 0.85 7.15 -0.74
C LEU A 66 2.19 7.67 -0.25
N VAL A 67 2.64 8.79 -0.82
CA VAL A 67 3.83 9.52 -0.40
C VAL A 67 3.36 10.66 0.51
N ARG A 68 4.06 10.87 1.62
CA ARG A 68 3.82 12.00 2.52
C ARG A 68 4.08 13.34 1.84
#